data_AF-A0A918AC65-F1
#
_entry.id   AF-A0A918AC65-F1
#
_cell.length_a   1.000
_cell.length_b   1.000
_cell.length_c   1.000
_cell.angle_alpha   90.00
_cell.angle_beta   90.00
_cell.angle_gamma   90.00
#
_symmetry.space_group_name_H-M   'P 1'
#
loop_
_entity.id
_entity.type
_entity.pdbx_description
1 polymer ?
#
loop_
_entity_poly.entity_id
_entity_poly.type
_entity_poly.pdbx_seq_one_letter_code
_entity_poly.pdbx_strand_id
1 'polypeptide(L)' 'MNTTHCPRCHNELDEGPIMYRCAHCRRAVFAADLENEYVPRHPVAA' A
#
# COMPACT_ATOMS: atom_id res chain seq x y z
N MET A 1 8.00 7.83 -6.84
CA MET A 1 6.82 7.61 -5.99
C MET A 1 6.16 6.35 -6.49
N ASN A 2 6.38 5.22 -5.81
CA ASN A 2 5.87 3.92 -6.24
C ASN A 2 4.44 3.79 -5.71
N THR A 3 3.44 4.10 -6.54
CA THR A 3 2.03 4.05 -6.13
C THR A 3 1.54 2.60 -6.12
N THR A 4 1.01 2.19 -4.98
CA THR A 4 0.56 0.82 -4.73
C THR A 4 -0.89 0.70 -5.19
N HIS A 5 -1.12 0.04 -6.33
CA HIS A 5 -2.45 -0.04 -6.95
C HIS A 5 -3.22 -1.30 -6.55
N CYS A 6 -4.55 -1.21 -6.54
CA CYS A 6 -5.41 -2.35 -6.28
C CYS A 6 -5.33 -3.37 -7.43
N PRO A 7 -5.05 -4.67 -7.17
CA PRO A 7 -4.93 -5.69 -8.23
C PRO A 7 -6.24 -5.99 -8.97
N ARG A 8 -7.38 -5.48 -8.48
CA ARG A 8 -8.70 -5.73 -9.07
C ARG A 8 -9.22 -4.59 -9.92
N CYS A 9 -9.06 -3.36 -9.45
CA CYS A 9 -9.63 -2.17 -10.09
C CYS A 9 -8.58 -1.12 -10.45
N HIS A 10 -7.30 -1.41 -10.19
CA HIS A 10 -6.14 -0.55 -10.44
C HIS A 10 -6.22 0.85 -9.84
N ASN A 11 -7.19 1.11 -8.95
CA ASN A 11 -7.28 2.35 -8.22
C ASN A 11 -6.21 2.39 -7.12
N GLU A 12 -5.78 3.59 -6.73
CA GLU A 12 -4.78 3.76 -5.68
C GLU A 12 -5.30 3.16 -4.37
N LEU A 13 -4.39 2.56 -3.63
CA LEU A 13 -4.68 2.06 -2.29
C LEU A 13 -4.25 3.10 -1.25
N ASP A 14 -5.11 3.31 -0.26
CA ASP A 14 -4.76 4.10 0.92
C ASP A 14 -3.67 3.37 1.71
N GLU A 15 -2.57 4.09 1.99
CA GLU A 15 -1.39 3.51 2.63
C GLU A 15 -1.66 3.12 4.09
N GLY A 16 -1.23 1.92 4.46
CA GLY A 16 -1.25 1.44 5.84
C GLY A 16 -0.02 0.57 6.12
N PRO A 17 0.43 0.47 7.38
CA PRO A 17 1.70 -0.18 7.72
C PRO A 17 1.71 -1.70 7.49
N ILE A 18 0.53 -2.32 7.41
CA ILE A 18 0.35 -3.78 7.31
C ILE A 18 -0.61 -4.13 6.16
N MET A 19 -1.69 -3.37 6.05
CA MET A 19 -2.70 -3.53 5.01
C MET A 19 -3.03 -2.19 4.36
N TYR A 20 -3.21 -2.27 3.04
CA TYR A 20 -3.65 -1.21 2.17
C TYR A 20 -5.14 -1.41 1.87
N ARG A 21 -5.91 -0.32 1.80
CA ARG A 21 -7.35 -0.40 1.50
C ARG A 21 -7.68 0.39 0.26
N CYS A 22 -8.43 -0.22 -0.66
CA CYS A 22 -8.91 0.49 -1.84
C CYS A 22 -10.16 1.30 -1.50
N ALA A 23 -10.14 2.62 -1.68
CA ALA A 23 -11.31 3.47 -1.48
C ALA A 23 -12.49 3.11 -2.41
N HIS A 24 -12.19 2.57 -3.60
CA HIS A 24 -13.21 2.26 -4.61
C HIS A 24 -13.89 0.89 -4.38
N CYS A 25 -13.11 -0.19 -4.36
CA CYS A 25 -13.67 -1.54 -4.20
C CYS A 25 -13.71 -2.04 -2.75
N ARG A 26 -13.23 -1.23 -1.79
CA ARG A 26 -13.13 -1.51 -0.35
C ARG A 26 -12.30 -2.75 0.01
N ARG A 27 -11.56 -3.31 -0.95
CA ARG A 27 -10.71 -4.48 -0.75
C ARG A 27 -9.49 -4.10 0.08
N ALA A 28 -9.16 -4.97 1.02
CA ALA A 28 -7.89 -4.95 1.74
C ALA A 28 -6.86 -5.78 0.96
N VAL A 29 -5.64 -5.27 0.88
CA VAL A 29 -4.47 -5.92 0.27
C VAL A 29 -3.34 -5.87 1.30
N PHE A 30 -2.68 -6.98 1.58
CA PHE A 30 -1.55 -6.96 2.52
C PHE A 30 -0.32 -6.35 1.86
N ALA A 31 0.48 -5.64 2.64
CA ALA A 31 1.75 -5.10 2.18
C ALA A 31 2.69 -6.19 1.62
N ALA A 32 2.59 -7.42 2.12
CA ALA A 32 3.38 -8.57 1.67
C ALA A 32 2.94 -9.12 0.29
N ASP A 33 1.68 -8.90 -0.10
CA ASP A 33 1.17 -9.30 -1.42
C ASP A 33 1.52 -8.27 -2.51
N LEU A 34 1.94 -7.08 -2.10
CA LEU A 34 2.38 -6.03 -3.00
C LEU A 34 3.88 -6.23 -3.22
N GLU A 35 4.29 -6.22 -4.48
CA GLU A 35 5.71 -6.17 -4.86
C GLU A 35 6.28 -4.78 -4.53
N ASN A 36 6.29 -4.44 -3.23
CA ASN A 36 6.92 -3.24 -2.76
C ASN A 36 8.33 -3.61 -2.34
N GLU A 37 9.30 -3.18 -3.13
CA GLU A 37 10.70 -3.18 -2.75
C GLU A 37 10.79 -2.59 -1.33
N TYR A 38 11.42 -3.32 -0.40
CA TYR A 38 11.52 -2.87 0.99
C TYR A 38 12.25 -1.53 1.02
N VAL A 39 11.51 -0.43 1.21
CA VAL A 39 12.10 0.89 1.39
C VAL A 39 12.21 1.11 2.90
N PRO A 40 13.42 1.08 3.50
CA PRO A 40 13.59 1.40 4.90
C PRO A 40 13.10 2.84 5.11
N ARG A 41 11.97 2.99 5.81
CA ARG A 41 11.49 4.30 6.25
C ARG A 41 12.50 4.81 7.27
N HIS A 42 13.23 5.87 6.92
CA HIS A 42 14.07 6.55 7.88
C HIS A 42 13.19 6.97 9.07
N PRO A 43 13.57 6.61 10.30
CA PRO A 43 12.81 7.02 11.47
C PRO A 43 12.75 8.54 11.49
N VAL A 44 11.53 9.09 11.51
CA VAL A 44 11.31 10.50 11.78
C VAL A 44 11.67 10.70 13.25
N ALA A 45 12.79 11.36 13.52
CA ALA A 45 13.15 11.77 14.88
C ALA A 45 12.06 12.71 15.42
N ALA A 46 11.59 12.42 16.63
CA ALA A 46 10.56 13.17 17.35
C ALA A 46 11.11 14.47 17.97
#